data_AF-A0A955TTD7-F1
#
_entry.id   AF-A0A955TTD7-F1
#
_cell.length_a   1.000
_cell.length_b   1.000
_cell.length_c   1.000
_cell.angle_alpha   90.00
_cell.angle_beta   90.00
_cell.angle_gamma   90.00
#
_symmetry.space_group_name_H-M   'P 1'
#
loop_
_entity.id
_entity.type
_entity.pdbx_description
1 polymer ?
#
loop_
_entity_poly.entity_id
_entity_poly.type
_entity_poly.pdbx_seq_one_letter_code
_entity_poly.pdbx_strand_id
1 'polypeptide(L)'
;GVVAFAGYPLLKDQEIMGVMALFAKSPFSELTLNTLRMISDHIAMAIEGYQVHQAHQELSRQNERILASAGEGIFGLDLEGRATFMNPAAARLLGYEPEELIGRPVHDVIHHTKPDGAIYPKDECPM
;
A
#
# COMPACT_ATOMS: atom_id res chain seq x y z
N GLY A 1 21.83 -23.53 38.44
CA GLY A 1 21.46 -22.18 37.95
C GLY A 1 21.53 -22.14 36.44
N VAL A 2 21.28 -20.98 35.83
CA VAL A 2 21.65 -20.72 34.42
C VAL A 2 23.18 -20.79 34.32
N VAL A 3 23.69 -21.45 33.29
CA VAL A 3 25.14 -21.65 33.06
C VAL A 3 25.60 -20.96 31.77
N ALA A 4 24.69 -20.65 30.84
CA ALA A 4 25.01 -19.93 29.61
C ALA A 4 23.87 -18.98 29.17
N PHE A 5 24.25 -17.88 28.52
CA PHE A 5 23.37 -16.88 27.91
C PHE A 5 23.92 -16.47 26.54
N ALA A 6 23.03 -16.28 25.56
CA ALA A 6 23.37 -15.74 24.25
C ALA A 6 22.32 -14.72 23.80
N GLY A 7 22.75 -13.49 23.49
CA GLY A 7 21.93 -12.45 22.91
C GLY A 7 22.30 -12.23 21.45
N TYR A 8 21.30 -12.20 20.57
CA TYR A 8 21.45 -11.96 19.15
C TYR A 8 20.65 -10.72 18.74
N PRO A 9 21.28 -9.70 18.14
CA PRO A 9 20.57 -8.52 17.70
C PRO A 9 19.67 -8.86 16.51
N LEU A 10 18.47 -8.31 16.50
CA LEU A 10 17.61 -8.24 15.34
C LEU A 10 17.98 -6.95 14.60
N LEU A 11 18.56 -7.05 13.41
CA LEU A 11 19.16 -5.93 12.70
C LEU A 11 18.36 -5.54 11.45
N LYS A 12 18.22 -4.24 11.21
CA LYS A 12 17.79 -3.64 9.94
C LYS A 12 18.80 -2.58 9.55
N ASP A 13 19.42 -2.68 8.37
CA ASP A 13 20.37 -1.67 7.86
C ASP A 13 21.40 -1.16 8.90
N GLN A 14 21.91 -2.09 9.73
CA GLN A 14 22.83 -1.85 10.86
C GLN A 14 22.23 -1.21 12.11
N GLU A 15 20.92 -0.94 12.14
CA GLU A 15 20.16 -0.52 13.31
C GLU A 15 19.59 -1.74 14.08
N ILE A 16 19.64 -1.69 15.42
CA ILE A 16 19.10 -2.75 16.29
C ILE A 16 17.61 -2.52 16.50
N MET A 17 16.79 -3.41 15.94
CA MET A 17 15.34 -3.45 16.16
C MET A 17 14.98 -4.10 17.51
N GLY A 18 15.85 -4.95 18.02
CA GLY A 18 15.65 -5.67 19.28
C GLY A 18 16.73 -6.71 19.54
N VAL A 19 16.55 -7.50 20.59
CA VAL A 19 17.47 -8.58 20.95
C VAL A 19 16.68 -9.86 21.20
N MET A 20 17.06 -10.93 20.52
CA MET A 20 16.62 -12.29 20.85
C MET A 20 17.60 -12.88 21.88
N ALA A 21 17.08 -13.45 22.96
CA ALA A 21 17.88 -14.00 24.04
C ALA A 21 17.61 -15.49 24.24
N LEU A 22 18.66 -16.27 24.45
CA LEU A 22 18.59 -17.68 24.83
C LEU A 22 19.33 -17.92 26.15
N PHE A 23 18.74 -18.73 27.03
CA PHE A 23 19.30 -19.09 28.33
C PHE A 23 19.37 -20.62 28.45
N ALA A 24 20.48 -21.14 28.96
CA ALA A 24 20.66 -22.58 29.12
C ALA A 24 21.36 -22.96 30.43
N LYS A 25 21.15 -24.22 30.85
CA LYS A 25 21.84 -24.83 32.00
C LYS A 25 23.13 -25.57 31.58
N SER A 26 23.52 -25.49 30.32
CA SER A 26 24.74 -26.06 29.74
C SER A 26 25.32 -25.10 28.68
N PRO A 27 26.63 -25.17 28.37
CA PRO A 27 27.23 -24.37 27.31
C PRO A 27 26.56 -24.60 25.93
N PHE A 28 26.53 -23.56 25.10
CA PHE A 28 26.04 -23.67 23.72
C PHE A 28 27.08 -24.28 22.79
N SER A 29 26.63 -25.07 21.83
CA SER A 29 27.46 -25.51 20.71
C SER A 29 27.56 -24.41 19.65
N GLU A 30 28.62 -24.42 18.83
CA GLU A 30 28.73 -23.51 17.68
C GLU A 30 27.58 -23.68 16.69
N LEU A 31 27.06 -24.90 16.52
CA LEU A 31 25.89 -25.16 15.69
C LEU A 31 24.68 -24.38 16.22
N THR A 32 24.42 -24.43 17.54
CA THR A 32 23.34 -23.68 18.18
C THR A 32 23.48 -22.17 17.95
N LEU A 33 24.69 -21.63 18.14
CA LEU A 33 24.98 -20.21 17.95
C LEU A 33 24.79 -19.77 16.48
N ASN A 34 25.21 -20.61 15.52
CA ASN A 34 24.98 -20.35 14.10
C ASN A 34 23.50 -20.39 13.73
N THR A 35 22.75 -21.34 14.27
CA THR A 35 21.29 -21.40 14.08
C THR A 35 20.60 -20.17 14.68
N LEU A 36 21.01 -19.71 15.87
CA LEU A 36 20.45 -18.50 16.47
C LEU A 36 20.67 -17.26 15.61
N ARG A 37 21.86 -17.11 15.01
CA ARG A 37 22.13 -16.03 14.06
C ARG A 37 21.22 -16.08 12.83
N MET A 38 21.03 -17.25 12.23
CA MET A 38 20.11 -17.38 11.09
C MET A 38 18.67 -17.03 11.48
N ILE A 39 18.23 -17.44 12.67
CA ILE A 39 16.88 -17.14 13.15
C ILE A 39 16.72 -15.65 13.46
N SER A 40 17.72 -15.00 14.08
CA SER A 40 17.65 -13.55 14.32
C SER A 40 17.48 -12.76 13.03
N ASP A 41 18.20 -13.15 11.98
CA ASP A 41 18.12 -12.47 10.68
C ASP A 41 16.72 -12.64 10.06
N HIS A 42 16.17 -13.85 10.06
CA HIS A 42 14.80 -14.10 9.57
C HIS A 42 13.73 -13.38 10.39
N ILE A 43 13.87 -13.33 11.71
CA ILE A 43 12.93 -12.61 12.58
C ILE A 43 13.00 -11.11 12.28
N ALA A 44 14.21 -10.54 12.13
CA ALA A 44 14.37 -9.13 11.79
C ALA A 44 13.69 -8.80 10.47
N MET A 45 13.93 -9.60 9.42
CA MET A 45 13.27 -9.46 8.12
C MET A 45 11.75 -9.55 8.21
N ALA A 46 11.23 -10.50 9.01
CA ALA A 46 9.78 -10.67 9.17
C ALA A 46 9.13 -9.49 9.91
N ILE A 47 9.78 -8.97 10.96
CA ILE A 47 9.30 -7.77 11.69
C ILE A 47 9.29 -6.57 10.75
N GLU A 48 10.35 -6.37 9.97
CA GLU A 48 10.42 -5.27 8.99
C GLU A 48 9.30 -5.39 7.95
N GLY A 49 9.15 -6.56 7.33
CA GLY A 49 8.10 -6.79 6.34
C GLY A 49 6.70 -6.53 6.90
N TYR A 50 6.45 -6.95 8.15
CA TYR A 50 5.20 -6.66 8.84
C TYR A 50 5.00 -5.16 9.07
N GLN A 51 6.02 -4.43 9.54
CA GLN A 51 5.93 -2.98 9.78
C GLN A 51 5.68 -2.20 8.49
N VAL A 52 6.39 -2.53 7.40
CA VAL A 52 6.19 -1.90 6.07
C VAL A 52 4.76 -2.14 5.58
N HIS A 53 4.27 -3.38 5.72
CA HIS A 53 2.91 -3.73 5.31
C HIS A 53 1.85 -2.97 6.12
N GLN A 54 2.01 -2.90 7.44
CA GLN A 54 1.11 -2.13 8.31
C GLN A 54 1.11 -0.63 7.97
N ALA A 55 2.29 -0.04 7.75
CA ALA A 55 2.41 1.37 7.36
C ALA A 55 1.69 1.67 6.04
N HIS A 56 1.85 0.78 5.04
CA HIS A 56 1.16 0.91 3.76
C HIS A 56 -0.37 0.79 3.91
N GLN A 57 -0.85 -0.17 4.72
CA GLN A 57 -2.27 -0.33 4.99
C GLN A 57 -2.88 0.90 5.67
N GLU A 58 -2.20 1.45 6.68
CA GLU A 58 -2.69 2.65 7.37
C GLU A 58 -2.72 3.85 6.43
N LEU A 59 -1.70 4.05 5.59
CA LEU A 59 -1.69 5.11 4.59
C LEU A 59 -2.83 4.95 3.57
N SER A 60 -3.06 3.74 3.06
CA SER A 60 -4.19 3.44 2.15
C SER A 60 -5.52 3.80 2.81
N ARG A 61 -5.72 3.36 4.06
CA ARG A 61 -6.95 3.64 4.81
C ARG A 61 -7.11 5.13 5.13
N GLN A 62 -6.02 5.87 5.31
CA GLN A 62 -6.06 7.33 5.46
C GLN A 62 -6.47 8.02 4.16
N ASN A 63 -5.86 7.63 3.04
CA ASN A 63 -6.21 8.16 1.72
C ASN A 63 -7.68 7.91 1.37
N GLU A 64 -8.19 6.70 1.61
CA GLU A 64 -9.61 6.38 1.44
C GLU A 64 -10.52 7.29 2.27
N ARG A 65 -10.18 7.55 3.54
CA ARG A 65 -10.97 8.45 4.40
C ARG A 65 -10.93 9.90 3.90
N ILE A 66 -9.78 10.37 3.43
CA ILE A 66 -9.65 11.73 2.87
C ILE A 66 -10.52 11.84 1.61
N LEU A 67 -10.39 10.92 0.66
CA LEU A 67 -11.17 10.92 -0.57
C LEU A 67 -12.68 10.78 -0.30
N ALA A 68 -13.06 9.93 0.66
CA ALA A 68 -14.46 9.73 1.03
C ALA A 68 -15.10 10.94 1.71
N SER A 69 -14.32 11.76 2.41
CA SER A 69 -14.80 12.96 3.11
C SER A 69 -14.69 14.26 2.30
N ALA A 70 -13.94 14.25 1.19
CA ALA A 70 -13.84 15.39 0.30
C ALA A 70 -15.22 15.79 -0.28
N GLY A 71 -15.53 17.08 -0.21
CA GLY A 71 -16.74 17.64 -0.84
C GLY A 71 -16.63 17.79 -2.36
N GLU A 72 -15.40 17.93 -2.85
CA GLU A 72 -15.07 18.04 -4.27
C GLU A 72 -14.99 16.67 -4.93
N GLY A 73 -15.46 16.59 -6.17
CA GLY A 73 -15.34 15.39 -6.99
C GLY A 73 -13.90 15.17 -7.42
N ILE A 74 -13.34 14.03 -7.02
CA ILE A 74 -11.99 13.61 -7.38
C ILE A 74 -12.10 12.28 -8.12
N PHE A 75 -11.59 12.24 -9.35
CA PHE A 75 -11.47 11.02 -10.14
C PHE A 75 -10.11 11.02 -10.86
N GLY A 76 -9.59 9.83 -11.15
CA GLY A 76 -8.31 9.64 -11.81
C GLY A 76 -8.43 8.97 -13.16
N LEU A 77 -7.42 9.21 -14.00
CA LEU A 77 -7.27 8.59 -15.32
C LEU A 77 -5.93 7.87 -15.42
N ASP A 78 -5.85 6.84 -16.24
CA ASP A 78 -4.57 6.30 -16.72
C ASP A 78 -4.04 7.10 -17.93
N LEU A 79 -2.90 6.68 -18.46
CA LEU A 79 -2.24 7.32 -19.61
C LEU A 79 -3.04 7.21 -20.92
N GLU A 80 -4.06 6.36 -20.96
CA GLU A 80 -4.93 6.14 -22.12
C GLU A 80 -6.28 6.87 -21.96
N GLY A 81 -6.41 7.68 -20.88
CA GLY A 81 -7.62 8.43 -20.57
C GLY A 81 -8.75 7.57 -20.02
N ARG A 82 -8.45 6.36 -19.51
CA ARG A 82 -9.45 5.49 -18.87
C ARG A 82 -9.57 5.80 -17.40
N ALA A 83 -10.79 5.79 -16.86
CA ALA A 83 -10.97 6.08 -15.43
C ALA A 83 -10.32 4.99 -14.55
N THR A 84 -9.55 5.38 -13.53
CA THR A 84 -8.83 4.48 -12.62
C THR A 84 -9.38 4.50 -11.20
N PHE A 85 -9.95 5.62 -10.77
CA PHE A 85 -10.69 5.71 -9.51
C PHE A 85 -11.67 6.88 -9.54
N MET A 86 -12.64 6.86 -8.63
CA MET A 86 -13.62 7.93 -8.42
C MET A 86 -13.98 7.96 -6.93
N ASN A 87 -13.98 9.13 -6.32
CA ASN A 87 -14.46 9.29 -4.95
C ASN A 87 -16.00 9.46 -4.92
N PRO A 88 -16.64 9.34 -3.73
CA PRO A 88 -18.10 9.45 -3.63
C PRO A 88 -18.67 10.80 -4.09
N ALA A 89 -17.92 11.89 -3.95
CA ALA A 89 -18.36 13.20 -4.44
C ALA A 89 -18.37 13.27 -5.97
N ALA A 90 -17.38 12.69 -6.65
CA ALA A 90 -17.35 12.60 -8.11
C ALA A 90 -18.51 11.76 -8.62
N ALA A 91 -18.80 10.62 -7.99
CA ALA A 91 -19.93 9.77 -8.34
C ALA A 91 -21.25 10.57 -8.33
N ARG A 92 -21.50 11.32 -7.25
CA ARG A 92 -22.69 12.17 -7.14
C ARG A 92 -22.74 13.31 -8.15
N LEU A 93 -21.61 13.98 -8.39
CA LEU A 93 -21.55 15.15 -9.28
C LEU A 93 -21.68 14.76 -10.76
N LEU A 94 -21.06 13.64 -11.15
CA LEU A 94 -21.09 13.13 -12.52
C LEU A 94 -22.34 12.28 -12.79
N GLY A 95 -22.98 11.74 -11.76
CA GLY A 95 -24.18 10.90 -11.88
C GLY A 95 -23.88 9.48 -12.33
N TYR A 96 -22.68 8.97 -12.04
CA TYR A 96 -22.24 7.63 -12.40
C TYR A 96 -21.74 6.88 -11.17
N GLU A 97 -22.02 5.59 -11.10
CA GLU A 97 -21.37 4.68 -10.16
C GLU A 97 -19.97 4.28 -10.67
N PRO A 98 -19.02 3.96 -9.77
CA PRO A 98 -17.66 3.57 -10.17
C PRO A 98 -17.64 2.45 -11.22
N GLU A 99 -18.49 1.45 -11.09
CA GLU A 99 -18.55 0.30 -12.00
C GLU A 99 -18.92 0.70 -13.45
N GLU A 100 -19.54 1.86 -13.63
CA GLU A 100 -19.95 2.36 -14.95
C GLU A 100 -18.84 3.10 -15.68
N LEU A 101 -17.79 3.53 -14.97
CA LEU A 101 -16.72 4.38 -15.49
C LEU A 101 -15.33 3.73 -15.44
N ILE A 102 -15.02 2.96 -14.39
CA ILE A 102 -13.68 2.42 -14.17
C ILE A 102 -13.27 1.49 -15.33
N GLY A 103 -12.07 1.73 -15.87
CA GLY A 103 -11.51 1.03 -17.04
C GLY A 103 -12.01 1.53 -18.40
N ARG A 104 -13.01 2.42 -18.44
CA ARG A 104 -13.57 2.96 -19.68
C ARG A 104 -12.90 4.28 -20.07
N PRO A 105 -12.66 4.54 -21.38
CA PRO A 105 -12.19 5.84 -21.83
C PRO A 105 -13.21 6.91 -21.46
N VAL A 106 -12.78 7.95 -20.75
CA VAL A 106 -13.70 8.98 -20.24
C VAL A 106 -14.35 9.77 -21.37
N HIS A 107 -13.68 9.92 -22.51
CA HIS A 107 -14.30 10.53 -23.69
C HIS A 107 -15.60 9.82 -24.08
N ASP A 108 -15.59 8.49 -24.10
CA ASP A 108 -16.70 7.68 -24.59
C ASP A 108 -17.92 7.69 -23.65
N VAL A 109 -17.76 8.15 -22.40
CA VAL A 109 -18.81 8.12 -21.37
C VAL A 109 -19.22 9.51 -20.89
N ILE A 110 -18.27 10.43 -20.74
CA ILE A 110 -18.52 11.75 -20.15
C ILE A 110 -18.36 12.85 -21.20
N HIS A 111 -17.30 12.84 -22.01
CA HIS A 111 -17.04 13.94 -22.95
C HIS A 111 -17.65 13.75 -24.33
N HIS A 112 -18.38 12.66 -24.62
CA HIS A 112 -18.79 12.32 -26.00
C HIS A 112 -19.79 13.32 -26.63
N THR A 113 -20.37 14.22 -25.84
CA THR A 113 -21.42 15.17 -26.29
C THR A 113 -21.16 16.59 -25.77
N LYS A 114 -21.32 17.57 -26.65
CA LYS A 114 -21.25 19.01 -26.36
C LYS A 114 -22.53 19.49 -25.64
N PRO A 115 -22.52 20.66 -24.96
CA PRO A 115 -23.71 21.15 -24.24
C PRO A 115 -24.96 21.37 -25.11
N ASP A 116 -24.78 21.57 -26.42
CA ASP A 116 -25.85 21.73 -27.41
C ASP A 116 -26.40 20.39 -27.95
N GLY A 117 -25.86 19.26 -27.46
CA GLY A 117 -26.24 17.91 -27.88
C GLY A 117 -25.47 17.37 -29.08
N ALA A 118 -24.58 18.15 -29.71
CA ALA A 118 -23.74 17.66 -30.79
C ALA A 118 -22.71 16.64 -30.28
N ILE A 119 -22.27 15.72 -31.14
CA ILE A 119 -21.15 14.83 -30.83
C ILE A 119 -19.89 15.67 -30.62
N TYR A 120 -19.14 15.40 -29.56
CA TYR A 120 -17.81 15.97 -29.37
C TYR A 120 -16.78 15.02 -29.99
N PRO A 121 -16.06 15.40 -31.07
CA PRO A 121 -15.06 14.53 -31.66
C PRO A 121 -13.90 14.23 -30.71
N LYS A 122 -13.40 12.99 -30.74
CA LYS A 122 -12.33 12.51 -29.86
C LYS A 122 -11.00 13.23 -30.10
N ASP A 123 -10.71 13.60 -31.33
CA ASP A 123 -9.53 14.36 -31.76
C ASP A 123 -9.57 15.84 -31.32
N GLU A 124 -10.74 16.36 -30.98
CA GLU A 124 -10.91 17.70 -30.40
C GLU A 124 -10.95 17.67 -28.85
N CYS A 125 -10.95 16.48 -28.24
CA CYS A 125 -10.94 16.32 -26.79
C CYS A 125 -9.53 16.64 -26.25
N PRO A 126 -9.39 17.51 -25.23
CA PRO A 126 -8.10 17.91 -24.69
C PRO A 126 -7.42 16.82 -23.82
N MET A 127 -8.04 15.65 -23.70
CA MET A 127 -7.50 14.46 -23.01
C MET A 127 -7.11 13.41 -24.03
#